data_AF-A0AA86VUL6-F1
#
_entry.id   AF-A0AA86VUL6-F1
#
_cell.length_a   1.000
_cell.length_b   1.000
_cell.length_c   1.000
_cell.angle_alpha   90.00
_cell.angle_beta   90.00
_cell.angle_gamma   90.00
#
_symmetry.space_group_name_H-M   'P 1'
#
loop_
_entity.id
_entity.type
_entity.pdbx_description
1 polymer ?
#
loop_
_entity_poly.entity_id
_entity_poly.type
_entity_poly.pdbx_seq_one_letter_code
_entity_poly.pdbx_strand_id
1 'polypeptide(L)'
;MNERHTPLLCLQETRGHAIRQSFGQGGDANAGREYKDDLLWFCDIGRFAAGDFSMVVVQANQVLEDQSQIESGPFGTFVGVYDGHGGPDCSQYVCDDLFRNLQAILAESQSVVTSEAIQQAFRRTEEGFTALVSKLWNSRPQIATTGTCCVLGWWW
;
A
#
# COMPACT_ATOMS: atom_id res chain seq x y z
N MET A 1 -25.59 -8.17 22.81
CA MET A 1 -24.15 -7.90 23.01
C MET A 1 -23.55 -7.75 21.63
N ASN A 2 -23.17 -6.52 21.28
CA ASN A 2 -22.81 -6.11 19.94
C ASN A 2 -21.32 -5.73 19.99
N GLU A 3 -20.43 -6.64 19.62
CA GLU A 3 -18.99 -6.37 19.57
C GLU A 3 -18.59 -5.93 18.16
N ARG A 4 -18.21 -4.66 18.09
CA ARG A 4 -17.70 -3.99 16.90
C ARG A 4 -16.37 -4.63 16.52
N HIS A 5 -16.31 -5.20 15.31
CA HIS A 5 -15.06 -5.63 14.71
C HIS A 5 -14.21 -4.40 14.37
N THR A 6 -13.22 -4.11 15.21
CA THR A 6 -12.10 -3.24 14.86
C THR A 6 -11.11 -4.00 14.00
N PRO A 7 -10.70 -3.50 12.82
CA PRO A 7 -9.50 -4.01 12.18
C PRO A 7 -8.28 -3.58 13.00
N LEU A 8 -7.48 -4.55 13.40
CA LEU A 8 -6.24 -4.36 14.16
C LEU A 8 -5.19 -3.78 13.19
N LEU A 9 -4.98 -2.47 13.26
CA LEU A 9 -3.88 -1.81 12.57
C LEU A 9 -2.58 -2.21 13.29
N CYS A 10 -1.79 -3.15 12.72
CA CYS A 10 -0.42 -3.37 13.19
C CYS A 10 0.43 -2.19 12.71
N LEU A 11 0.47 -1.12 13.50
CA LEU A 11 1.53 -0.12 13.41
C LEU A 11 2.76 -0.73 14.09
N GLN A 12 3.71 -1.21 13.30
CA GLN A 12 5.08 -1.39 13.79
C GLN A 12 5.96 -0.28 13.24
N GLU A 13 6.27 0.64 14.14
CA GLU A 13 7.22 1.73 13.97
C GLU A 13 8.63 1.20 14.22
N THR A 14 9.46 1.09 13.17
CA THR A 14 10.92 1.20 13.30
C THR A 14 11.53 1.66 11.97
N ARG A 15 12.11 2.87 12.02
CA ARG A 15 13.19 3.43 11.19
C ARG A 15 13.59 2.60 9.95
N GLY A 16 13.10 3.01 8.78
CA GLY A 16 13.54 2.53 7.48
C GLY A 16 12.48 1.68 6.77
N HIS A 17 11.58 2.38 6.08
CA HIS A 17 10.69 1.97 4.98
C HIS A 17 9.94 0.62 5.13
N ALA A 18 8.62 0.72 5.24
CA ALA A 18 7.71 -0.38 5.52
C ALA A 18 6.89 -0.76 4.27
N ILE A 19 7.17 -1.93 3.72
CA ILE A 19 6.21 -2.61 2.84
C ILE A 19 5.08 -3.14 3.73
N ARG A 20 3.84 -2.84 3.37
CA ARG A 20 2.67 -3.07 4.20
C ARG A 20 1.96 -4.35 3.76
N GLN A 21 1.76 -5.27 4.70
CA GLN A 21 0.94 -6.47 4.54
C GLN A 21 -0.13 -6.48 5.65
N SER A 22 -1.41 -6.50 5.30
CA SER A 22 -2.50 -6.71 6.25
C SER A 22 -3.04 -8.14 6.12
N PHE A 23 -2.48 -9.09 6.88
CA PHE A 23 -3.04 -10.43 6.98
C PHE A 23 -4.18 -10.49 8.01
N GLY A 24 -5.33 -11.03 7.61
CA GLY A 24 -6.37 -11.42 8.56
C GLY A 24 -5.82 -12.47 9.53
N GLN A 25 -6.02 -12.27 10.83
CA GLN A 25 -5.62 -13.21 11.88
C GLN A 25 -6.38 -14.53 11.74
N GLY A 26 -5.80 -15.46 11.00
CA GLY A 26 -6.07 -16.89 11.06
C GLY A 26 -4.71 -17.57 11.04
N GLY A 27 -4.36 -18.29 12.12
CA GLY A 27 -3.07 -18.97 12.21
C GLY A 27 -2.97 -20.06 11.16
N ASP A 28 -2.42 -19.74 9.99
CA ASP A 28 -2.12 -20.69 8.93
C ASP A 28 -0.65 -20.59 8.53
N ALA A 29 0.02 -21.74 8.50
CA ALA A 29 1.42 -21.92 8.18
C ALA A 29 1.80 -21.64 6.69
N ASN A 30 1.02 -20.81 5.99
CA ASN A 30 1.08 -20.59 4.55
C ASN A 30 1.36 -19.12 4.13
N ALA A 31 1.60 -18.22 5.09
CA ALA A 31 2.13 -16.89 4.77
C ALA A 31 3.61 -17.02 4.38
N GLY A 32 4.01 -16.44 3.25
CA GLY A 32 5.38 -16.47 2.76
C GLY A 32 6.37 -15.96 3.82
N ARG A 33 7.60 -16.51 3.84
CA ARG A 33 8.62 -16.05 4.77
C ARG A 33 9.04 -14.63 4.38
N GLU A 34 8.87 -13.71 5.31
CA GLU A 34 9.41 -12.36 5.19
C GLU A 34 10.89 -12.38 5.63
N TYR A 35 11.76 -11.82 4.79
CA TYR A 35 13.17 -11.62 5.10
C TYR A 35 13.56 -10.19 4.75
N LYS A 36 14.26 -9.53 5.68
CA LYS A 36 14.75 -8.17 5.55
C LYS A 36 16.24 -8.13 5.87
N ASP A 37 17.04 -7.74 4.89
CA ASP A 37 18.45 -7.37 4.98
C ASP A 37 18.60 -5.87 4.65
N ASP A 38 19.75 -5.28 4.95
CA ASP A 38 19.99 -3.82 4.89
C ASP A 38 19.65 -3.18 3.53
N LEU A 39 19.73 -3.95 2.44
CA LEU A 39 19.44 -3.51 1.07
C LEU A 39 18.36 -4.34 0.36
N LEU A 40 17.84 -5.39 1.00
CA LEU A 40 16.97 -6.37 0.36
C LEU A 40 15.80 -6.70 1.27
N TRP A 41 14.59 -6.46 0.79
CA TRP A 41 13.41 -7.03 1.38
C TRP A 41 12.79 -8.02 0.41
N PHE A 42 12.45 -9.21 0.88
CA PHE A 42 11.63 -10.12 0.10
C PHE A 42 10.58 -10.83 0.95
N CYS A 43 9.44 -11.04 0.32
CA CYS A 43 8.43 -12.00 0.72
C CYS A 43 8.60 -13.23 -0.18
N ASP A 44 9.03 -14.34 0.41
CA ASP A 44 9.12 -15.64 -0.26
C ASP A 44 7.73 -16.11 -0.69
N ILE A 45 7.66 -17.17 -1.51
CA ILE A 45 6.41 -17.64 -2.11
C ILE A 45 5.33 -17.83 -1.02
N GLY A 46 4.32 -16.96 -1.06
CA GLY A 46 3.13 -17.02 -0.22
C GLY A 46 1.92 -17.44 -1.02
N ARG A 47 0.90 -17.94 -0.32
CA ARG A 47 -0.37 -18.35 -0.93
C ARG A 47 -1.48 -17.32 -0.69
N PHE A 48 -2.16 -16.93 -1.77
CA PHE A 48 -3.41 -16.18 -1.74
C PHE A 48 -4.54 -16.98 -2.38
N ALA A 49 -5.78 -16.54 -2.17
CA ALA A 49 -6.99 -17.21 -2.67
C ALA A 49 -6.98 -17.45 -4.18
N ALA A 50 -6.21 -16.66 -4.94
CA ALA A 50 -6.10 -16.73 -6.40
C ALA A 50 -4.77 -17.34 -6.93
N GLY A 51 -3.83 -17.75 -6.06
CA GLY A 51 -2.56 -18.35 -6.50
C GLY A 51 -1.36 -18.10 -5.57
N ASP A 52 -0.18 -18.42 -6.07
CA ASP A 52 1.10 -18.20 -5.40
C ASP A 52 1.69 -16.82 -5.79
N PHE A 53 2.29 -16.10 -4.85
CA PHE A 53 2.96 -14.82 -5.11
C PHE A 53 4.30 -14.76 -4.39
N SER A 54 5.26 -14.02 -4.94
CA SER A 54 6.49 -13.63 -4.25
C SER A 54 6.79 -12.18 -4.58
N MET A 55 7.41 -11.46 -3.65
CA MET A 55 7.72 -10.05 -3.84
C MET A 55 9.14 -9.77 -3.37
N VAL A 56 9.85 -8.93 -4.11
CA VAL A 56 11.20 -8.50 -3.75
C VAL A 56 11.35 -7.03 -4.04
N VAL A 57 11.98 -6.32 -3.11
CA VAL A 57 12.38 -4.93 -3.24
C VAL A 57 13.87 -4.87 -2.93
N VAL A 58 14.65 -4.38 -3.89
CA VAL A 58 16.11 -4.25 -3.78
C VAL A 58 16.45 -2.77 -3.80
N GLN A 59 17.09 -2.29 -2.75
CA GLN A 59 17.53 -0.91 -2.65
C GLN A 59 18.79 -0.70 -3.49
N ALA A 60 18.63 -0.02 -4.63
CA ALA A 60 19.74 0.36 -5.51
C ALA A 60 20.32 1.75 -5.21
N ASN A 61 19.59 2.60 -4.46
CA ASN A 61 19.93 3.99 -4.20
C ASN A 61 20.13 4.29 -2.69
N GLN A 62 20.69 5.46 -2.37
CA GLN A 62 20.88 5.89 -0.97
C GLN A 62 19.56 6.00 -0.19
N VAL A 63 18.47 6.29 -0.88
CA VAL A 63 17.11 6.32 -0.34
C VAL A 63 16.29 5.30 -1.10
N LEU A 64 15.55 4.45 -0.39
CA LEU A 64 14.56 3.56 -0.98
C LEU A 64 13.27 4.35 -1.19
N GLU A 65 13.09 4.89 -2.39
CA GLU A 65 11.90 5.65 -2.77
C GLU A 65 10.75 4.71 -3.16
N ASP A 66 11.06 3.52 -3.66
CA ASP A 66 10.08 2.54 -4.11
C ASP A 66 9.25 2.00 -2.94
N GLN A 67 7.95 1.92 -3.14
CA GLN A 67 7.01 1.25 -2.24
C GLN A 67 6.24 0.20 -2.99
N SER A 68 5.69 -0.75 -2.24
CA SER A 68 4.85 -1.77 -2.83
C SER A 68 3.90 -2.36 -1.79
N GLN A 69 2.80 -2.92 -2.25
CA GLN A 69 1.79 -3.52 -1.38
C GLN A 69 1.08 -4.68 -2.06
N ILE A 70 0.63 -5.62 -1.24
CA ILE A 70 -0.24 -6.71 -1.66
C ILE A 70 -1.33 -6.86 -0.60
N GLU A 71 -2.57 -6.80 -1.03
CA GLU A 71 -3.74 -6.84 -0.16
C GLU A 71 -4.76 -7.82 -0.72
N SER A 72 -5.13 -8.83 0.05
CA SER A 72 -6.15 -9.81 -0.34
C SER A 72 -7.34 -9.75 0.59
N GLY A 73 -8.53 -9.77 0.02
CA GLY A 73 -9.76 -9.68 0.79
C GLY A 73 -11.01 -10.05 -0.01
N PRO A 74 -12.20 -9.70 0.51
CA PRO A 74 -13.48 -10.09 -0.08
C PRO A 74 -13.71 -9.61 -1.52
N PHE A 75 -12.97 -8.58 -1.94
CA PHE A 75 -13.11 -7.99 -3.28
C PHE A 75 -12.12 -8.58 -4.30
N GLY A 76 -11.16 -9.39 -3.86
CA GLY A 76 -10.07 -9.91 -4.67
C GLY A 76 -8.69 -9.66 -4.06
N THR A 77 -7.66 -9.83 -4.89
CA THR A 77 -6.27 -9.52 -4.56
C THR A 77 -5.83 -8.27 -5.32
N PHE A 78 -5.39 -7.26 -4.57
CA PHE A 78 -4.78 -6.03 -5.05
C PHE A 78 -3.27 -6.13 -4.93
N VAL A 79 -2.56 -5.72 -5.97
CA VAL A 79 -1.11 -5.51 -5.94
C VAL A 79 -0.82 -4.09 -6.41
N GLY A 80 0.04 -3.39 -5.69
CA GLY A 80 0.52 -2.06 -6.06
C GLY A 80 2.04 -2.00 -6.03
N VAL A 81 2.63 -1.40 -7.07
CA VAL A 81 4.06 -1.07 -7.14
C VAL A 81 4.15 0.44 -7.42
N TYR A 82 4.95 1.13 -6.61
CA TYR A 82 5.08 2.57 -6.59
C TYR A 82 6.55 2.95 -6.69
N ASP A 83 6.97 3.45 -7.84
CA ASP A 83 8.33 3.96 -8.09
C ASP A 83 8.34 5.42 -7.67
N GLY A 84 9.03 5.74 -6.57
CA GLY A 84 9.06 7.07 -5.98
C GLY A 84 10.19 7.91 -6.55
N HIS A 85 10.01 9.23 -6.67
CA HIS A 85 11.08 10.13 -7.08
C HIS A 85 11.07 11.45 -6.32
N GLY A 86 12.26 11.99 -6.05
CA GLY A 86 12.44 13.26 -5.34
C GLY A 86 12.24 13.15 -3.83
N GLY A 87 12.16 11.93 -3.29
CA GLY A 87 11.90 11.56 -1.91
C GLY A 87 10.82 10.47 -1.79
N PRO A 88 10.80 9.70 -0.68
CA PRO A 88 9.86 8.59 -0.49
C PRO A 88 8.45 9.03 -0.06
N ASP A 89 8.23 10.32 0.23
CA ASP A 89 7.00 10.80 0.85
C ASP A 89 5.75 10.51 -0.02
N CYS A 90 5.85 10.68 -1.34
CA CYS A 90 4.71 10.49 -2.24
C CYS A 90 4.37 9.02 -2.45
N SER A 91 5.36 8.17 -2.78
CA SER A 91 5.16 6.73 -2.93
C SER A 91 4.67 6.08 -1.63
N GLN A 92 5.15 6.54 -0.48
CA GLN A 92 4.66 6.11 0.83
C GLN A 92 3.20 6.50 1.06
N TYR A 93 2.84 7.75 0.77
CA TYR A 93 1.45 8.21 0.89
C TYR A 93 0.51 7.39 0.01
N VAL A 94 0.88 7.16 -1.26
CA VAL A 94 0.07 6.37 -2.18
C VAL A 94 -0.10 4.93 -1.67
N CYS A 95 0.97 4.30 -1.18
CA CYS A 95 0.93 2.96 -0.59
C CYS A 95 0.00 2.88 0.65
N ASP A 96 -0.04 3.94 1.46
CA ASP A 96 -0.86 3.96 2.68
C ASP A 96 -2.36 4.25 2.41
N ASP A 97 -2.67 5.02 1.38
CA ASP A 97 -4.01 5.59 1.20
C ASP A 97 -4.78 5.05 -0.01
N LEU A 98 -4.12 4.62 -1.08
CA LEU A 98 -4.81 4.28 -2.33
C LEU A 98 -5.77 3.10 -2.18
N PHE A 99 -5.29 1.99 -1.61
CA PHE A 99 -6.15 0.82 -1.40
C PHE A 99 -7.24 1.08 -0.36
N ARG A 100 -6.96 1.89 0.68
CA ARG A 100 -7.99 2.27 1.66
C ARG A 100 -9.10 3.09 1.03
N ASN A 101 -8.74 4.06 0.19
CA ASN A 101 -9.71 4.85 -0.57
C ASN A 101 -10.55 3.94 -1.47
N LEU A 102 -9.93 2.98 -2.14
CA LEU A 102 -10.64 2.00 -2.96
C LEU A 102 -11.59 1.14 -2.11
N GLN A 103 -11.12 0.58 -0.98
CA GLN A 103 -11.96 -0.19 -0.06
C GLN A 103 -13.17 0.61 0.44
N ALA A 104 -12.96 1.89 0.80
CA ALA A 104 -14.05 2.77 1.23
C ALA A 104 -15.09 2.97 0.11
N ILE A 105 -14.64 3.21 -1.13
CA ILE A 105 -15.53 3.38 -2.30
C ILE A 105 -16.32 2.10 -2.57
N LEU A 106 -15.68 0.93 -2.53
CA LEU A 106 -16.35 -0.36 -2.75
C LEU A 106 -17.36 -0.68 -1.65
N ALA A 107 -17.03 -0.36 -0.39
CA ALA A 107 -17.93 -0.52 0.74
C ALA A 107 -19.15 0.42 0.66
N GLU A 108 -18.95 1.68 0.25
CA GLU A 108 -20.03 2.67 0.05
C GLU A 108 -21.01 2.25 -1.06
N SER A 109 -20.50 1.65 -2.14
CA SER A 109 -21.26 1.35 -3.35
C SER A 109 -21.79 -0.08 -3.46
N GLN A 110 -21.44 -0.97 -2.51
CA GLN A 110 -21.69 -2.43 -2.60
C GLN A 110 -21.34 -3.01 -3.98
N SER A 111 -20.32 -2.45 -4.62
CA SER A 111 -20.00 -2.72 -6.03
C SER A 111 -18.73 -3.54 -6.15
N VAL A 112 -18.63 -4.24 -7.27
CA VAL A 112 -17.39 -4.90 -7.71
C VAL A 112 -16.37 -3.84 -8.11
N VAL A 113 -15.10 -4.24 -8.23
CA VAL A 113 -14.06 -3.34 -8.70
C VAL A 113 -14.32 -2.95 -10.16
N THR A 114 -14.51 -1.65 -10.39
CA THR A 114 -14.67 -1.06 -11.72
C THR A 114 -13.61 0.00 -12.01
N SER A 115 -13.46 0.38 -13.27
CA SER A 115 -12.59 1.50 -13.69
C SER A 115 -12.93 2.80 -12.95
N GLU A 116 -14.20 3.07 -12.71
CA GLU A 116 -14.67 4.30 -12.06
C GLU A 116 -14.28 4.31 -10.59
N ALA A 117 -14.41 3.17 -9.91
CA ALA A 117 -13.99 3.03 -8.51
C ALA A 117 -12.47 3.25 -8.37
N ILE A 118 -11.68 2.68 -9.29
CA ILE A 118 -10.22 2.88 -9.32
C ILE A 118 -9.88 4.35 -9.59
N GLN A 119 -10.49 4.98 -10.60
CA GLN A 119 -10.27 6.40 -10.90
C GLN A 119 -10.66 7.31 -9.73
N GLN A 120 -11.75 6.99 -9.02
CA GLN A 120 -12.17 7.74 -7.85
C GLN A 120 -11.19 7.54 -6.67
N ALA A 121 -10.65 6.33 -6.48
CA ALA A 121 -9.64 6.08 -5.47
C ALA A 121 -8.36 6.88 -5.74
N PHE A 122 -7.90 6.93 -6.99
CA PHE A 122 -6.76 7.77 -7.38
C PHE A 122 -7.03 9.25 -7.12
N ARG A 123 -8.18 9.76 -7.53
CA ARG A 123 -8.56 11.16 -7.29
C ARG A 123 -8.60 11.51 -5.80
N ARG A 124 -9.23 10.68 -4.96
CA ARG A 124 -9.24 10.89 -3.49
C ARG A 124 -7.81 10.90 -2.92
N THR A 125 -6.94 10.03 -3.44
CA THR A 125 -5.54 9.93 -3.01
C THR A 125 -4.74 11.18 -3.41
N GLU A 126 -4.87 11.63 -4.66
CA GLU A 126 -4.20 12.82 -5.21
C GLU A 126 -4.64 14.10 -4.47
N GLU A 127 -5.94 14.27 -4.26
CA GLU A 127 -6.51 15.39 -3.51
C GLU A 127 -5.99 15.41 -2.07
N GLY A 128 -5.92 14.25 -1.41
CA GLY A 128 -5.38 14.11 -0.08
C GLY A 128 -3.89 14.47 0.01
N PHE A 129 -3.09 13.98 -0.94
CA PHE A 129 -1.66 14.29 -0.99
C PHE A 129 -1.42 15.78 -1.27
N THR A 130 -2.19 16.39 -2.18
CA THR A 130 -2.14 17.83 -2.48
C THR A 130 -2.47 18.67 -1.24
N ALA A 131 -3.46 18.24 -0.45
CA ALA A 131 -3.79 18.89 0.81
C ALA A 131 -2.66 18.76 1.85
N LEU A 132 -2.01 17.59 1.92
CA LEU A 132 -0.83 17.36 2.76
C LEU A 132 0.33 18.28 2.37
N VAL A 133 0.64 18.38 1.08
CA VAL A 133 1.68 19.27 0.54
C VAL A 133 1.37 20.72 0.91
N SER A 134 0.13 21.17 0.71
CA SER A 134 -0.31 22.54 1.05
C SER A 134 -0.14 22.84 2.54
N LYS A 135 -0.47 21.89 3.41
CA LYS A 135 -0.30 22.00 4.87
C LYS A 135 1.17 22.11 5.27
N LEU A 136 2.05 21.38 4.58
CA LEU A 136 3.47 21.28 4.92
C LEU A 136 4.35 22.28 4.18
N TRP A 137 3.82 23.06 3.23
CA TRP A 137 4.57 23.98 2.39
C TRP A 137 5.57 24.87 3.15
N ASN A 138 5.15 25.48 4.27
CA ASN A 138 5.98 26.42 5.01
C ASN A 138 7.04 25.74 5.90
N SER A 139 6.81 24.52 6.36
CA SER A 139 7.71 23.81 7.28
C SER A 139 8.60 22.78 6.59
N ARG A 140 8.12 22.21 5.48
CA ARG A 140 8.75 21.11 4.74
C ARG A 140 8.49 21.24 3.22
N PRO A 141 8.98 22.30 2.56
CA PRO A 141 8.67 22.60 1.16
C PRO A 141 9.12 21.51 0.18
N GLN A 142 10.13 20.70 0.52
CA GLN A 142 10.64 19.61 -0.32
C GLN A 142 9.60 18.53 -0.63
N ILE A 143 8.53 18.41 0.18
CA ILE A 143 7.46 17.44 -0.13
C ILE A 143 6.79 17.76 -1.48
N ALA A 144 6.77 19.03 -1.88
CA ALA A 144 6.16 19.46 -3.15
C ALA A 144 6.97 19.04 -4.38
N THR A 145 8.21 18.57 -4.21
CA THR A 145 9.05 18.06 -5.30
C THR A 145 9.04 16.53 -5.40
N THR A 146 8.27 15.86 -4.52
CA THR A 146 8.14 14.40 -4.51
C THR A 146 7.02 13.97 -5.45
N GLY A 147 7.18 12.80 -6.07
CA GLY A 147 6.16 12.18 -6.90
C GLY A 147 6.32 10.66 -6.94
N THR A 148 5.38 9.98 -7.59
CA THR A 148 5.47 8.53 -7.79
C THR A 148 4.79 8.09 -9.09
N CYS A 149 5.44 7.17 -9.81
CA CYS A 149 4.82 6.36 -10.84
C CYS A 149 4.20 5.13 -10.19
N CYS A 150 3.10 4.61 -10.73
CA CYS A 150 2.46 3.43 -10.15
C CYS A 150 1.94 2.44 -11.20
N VAL A 151 2.00 1.16 -10.84
CA VAL A 151 1.37 0.05 -11.56
C VAL A 151 0.54 -0.75 -10.56
N LEU A 152 -0.70 -1.03 -10.92
CA LEU A 152 -1.63 -1.80 -10.10
C LEU A 152 -2.08 -3.06 -10.82
N GLY A 153 -2.27 -4.13 -10.05
CA GLY A 153 -2.89 -5.37 -10.49
C GLY A 153 -4.11 -5.70 -9.61
N TRP A 154 -5.16 -6.23 -10.23
CA TRP A 154 -6.33 -6.75 -9.54
C TRP A 154 -6.72 -8.13 -10.08
N TRP A 155 -6.94 -9.07 -9.17
CA TRP A 155 -7.43 -10.42 -9.47
C TRP A 155 -8.66 -10.75 -8.62
N TRP A 156 -9.67 -11.39 -9.20
CA TRP A 156 -10.90 -11.83 -8.53
C TRP A 156 -10.97 -13.35 -8.40
#